data_AF-A0A8I0W7N2-F1
#
_entry.id   AF-A0A8I0W7N2-F1
#
_cell.length_a   1.000
_cell.length_b   1.000
_cell.length_c   1.000
_cell.angle_alpha   90.00
_cell.angle_beta   90.00
_cell.angle_gamma   90.00
#
_symmetry.space_group_name_H-M   'P 1'
#
loop_
_entity.id
_entity.type
_entity.pdbx_description
1 polymer ?
#
loop_
_entity_poly.entity_id
_entity_poly.type
_entity_poly.pdbx_seq_one_letter_code
_entity_poly.pdbx_strand_id
1 'polypeptide(L)'
;MEMDAVKYLNKLNPDNIELTKYLFFTGKGGVGKTTISSFIALNLAENGKKVALVSTDPASNLQDVFQMELSNKLTKYQPIPNLSIANFDPIAAADDYKAQSIEPYEG
;
A
#
# COMPACT_ATOMS: atom_id res chain seq x y z
N MET A 1 30.53 -7.48 6.31
CA MET A 1 30.02 -7.13 4.97
C MET A 1 28.86 -6.17 5.20
N GLU A 2 29.19 -4.90 5.36
CA GLU A 2 28.19 -3.85 5.57
C GLU A 2 27.53 -3.60 4.21
N MET A 3 26.31 -4.12 4.04
CA MET A 3 25.58 -3.99 2.80
C MET A 3 25.05 -2.56 2.77
N ASP A 4 25.63 -1.74 1.91
CA ASP A 4 25.36 -0.31 1.80
C ASP A 4 23.92 -0.08 1.29
N ALA A 5 22.96 -0.15 2.20
CA ALA A 5 21.54 -0.03 1.92
C ALA A 5 21.25 1.28 1.21
N VAL A 6 21.95 2.36 1.57
CA VAL A 6 21.83 3.69 0.95
C VAL A 6 22.08 3.63 -0.56
N LYS A 7 23.06 2.85 -1.02
CA LYS A 7 23.35 2.66 -2.45
C LYS A 7 22.22 1.96 -3.20
N TYR A 8 21.59 0.95 -2.60
CA TYR A 8 20.45 0.26 -3.21
C TYR A 8 19.17 1.09 -3.15
N LEU A 9 18.96 1.85 -2.08
CA LEU A 9 17.82 2.76 -1.95
C LEU A 9 17.92 3.92 -2.94
N ASN A 10 19.12 4.43 -3.23
CA ASN A 10 19.33 5.42 -4.30
C ASN A 10 19.01 4.88 -5.70
N LYS A 11 19.17 3.57 -5.95
CA LYS A 11 18.69 2.95 -7.20
C LYS A 11 17.17 2.87 -7.25
N LEU A 12 16.51 2.83 -6.10
CA LEU A 12 15.05 2.88 -5.99
C LEU A 12 14.53 4.31 -5.89
N ASN A 13 15.40 5.33 -6.03
CA ASN A 13 14.98 6.71 -6.05
C ASN A 13 13.99 6.91 -7.22
N PRO A 14 12.73 7.26 -6.92
CA PRO A 14 11.71 7.55 -7.92
C PRO A 14 12.11 8.57 -8.97
N ASP A 15 12.98 9.51 -8.63
CA ASP A 15 13.41 10.56 -9.57
C ASP A 15 14.34 10.02 -10.67
N ASN A 16 14.94 8.84 -10.46
CA ASN A 16 15.87 8.21 -11.40
C ASN A 16 15.19 7.13 -12.27
N ILE A 17 13.90 6.87 -12.07
CA ILE A 17 13.13 5.87 -12.80
C ILE A 17 11.85 6.53 -13.30
N GLU A 18 11.52 6.38 -14.58
CA GLU A 18 10.23 6.84 -15.08
C GLU A 18 9.12 5.93 -14.52
N LEU A 19 8.58 6.30 -13.35
CA LEU A 19 7.54 5.53 -12.68
C LEU A 19 6.18 5.81 -13.32
N THR A 20 5.44 4.74 -13.58
CA THR A 20 4.01 4.87 -13.91
C THR A 20 3.22 5.20 -12.64
N LYS A 21 1.93 5.53 -12.81
CA LYS A 21 1.02 5.78 -11.69
C LYS A 21 0.81 4.56 -10.77
N TYR A 22 1.22 3.36 -11.20
CA TYR A 22 0.99 2.11 -10.49
C TYR A 22 2.31 1.34 -10.30
N LEU A 23 2.55 0.89 -9.06
CA LEU A 23 3.67 0.03 -8.70
C LEU A 23 3.14 -1.24 -8.07
N PHE A 24 3.43 -2.38 -8.69
CA PHE A 24 2.99 -3.68 -8.20
C PHE A 24 4.16 -4.43 -7.57
N PHE A 25 3.99 -4.82 -6.31
CA PHE A 25 4.95 -5.62 -5.56
C PHE A 25 4.44 -7.06 -5.47
N THR A 26 5.04 -7.96 -6.24
CA THR A 26 4.67 -9.38 -6.30
C THR A 26 5.84 -10.28 -5.86
N GLY A 27 5.54 -11.52 -5.52
CA GLY A 27 6.52 -12.51 -5.06
C GLY A 27 6.00 -13.40 -3.92
N LYS A 28 6.76 -14.43 -3.59
CA LYS A 28 6.42 -15.43 -2.55
C LYS A 28 6.26 -14.78 -1.16
N GLY A 29 5.64 -15.49 -0.22
CA GLY A 29 5.57 -15.07 1.18
C GLY A 29 6.97 -14.89 1.78
N GLY A 30 7.16 -13.89 2.65
CA GLY A 30 8.41 -13.68 3.39
C GLY A 30 9.57 -13.02 2.64
N VAL A 31 9.42 -12.66 1.35
CA VAL A 31 10.52 -12.03 0.58
C VAL A 31 10.69 -10.51 0.82
N GLY A 32 9.95 -9.93 1.78
CA GLY A 32 10.09 -8.51 2.14
C GLY A 32 9.24 -7.52 1.33
N LYS A 33 8.19 -7.98 0.62
CA LYS A 33 7.31 -7.13 -0.21
C LYS A 33 6.70 -5.97 0.58
N THR A 34 6.11 -6.28 1.73
CA THR A 34 5.49 -5.27 2.60
C THR A 34 6.52 -4.22 3.01
N THR A 35 7.69 -4.65 3.49
CA THR A 35 8.79 -3.76 3.89
C THR A 35 9.20 -2.80 2.76
N ILE A 36 9.47 -3.34 1.56
CA ILE A 36 9.94 -2.50 0.45
C ILE A 36 8.84 -1.57 -0.10
N SER A 37 7.59 -2.06 -0.16
CA SER A 37 6.45 -1.24 -0.60
C SER A 37 6.16 -0.09 0.37
N SER A 38 6.24 -0.34 1.68
CA SER A 38 6.09 0.69 2.72
C SER A 38 7.19 1.74 2.63
N PHE A 39 8.44 1.32 2.46
CA PHE A 39 9.57 2.24 2.31
C PHE A 39 9.41 3.15 1.08
N ILE A 40 9.08 2.57 -0.07
CA ILE A 40 8.89 3.34 -1.31
C ILE A 40 7.71 4.30 -1.19
N ALA A 41 6.59 3.85 -0.61
CA ALA A 41 5.42 4.70 -0.40
C ALA A 41 5.70 5.89 0.52
N LEU A 42 6.45 5.65 1.61
CA LEU A 42 6.89 6.69 2.53
C LEU A 42 7.76 7.72 1.81
N ASN A 43 8.80 7.25 1.13
CA ASN A 43 9.75 8.10 0.43
C ASN A 43 9.06 8.95 -0.66
N LEU A 44 8.15 8.36 -1.45
CA LEU A 44 7.38 9.11 -2.45
C LEU A 44 6.49 10.19 -1.81
N ALA A 45 5.83 9.87 -0.68
CA ALA A 45 4.94 10.79 0.00
C ALA A 45 5.69 11.96 0.68
N GLU A 46 6.86 11.67 1.26
CA GLU A 46 7.79 12.67 1.82
C GLU A 46 8.33 13.60 0.73
N ASN A 47 8.58 13.08 -0.48
CA ASN A 47 8.95 13.87 -1.66
C ASN A 47 7.75 14.58 -2.33
N GLY A 48 6.63 14.73 -1.60
CA GLY A 48 5.49 15.56 -2.01
C GLY A 48 4.53 14.90 -3.00
N LYS A 49 4.71 13.61 -3.34
CA LYS A 49 3.75 12.88 -4.19
C LYS A 49 2.54 12.46 -3.35
N LYS A 50 1.35 12.45 -3.95
CA LYS A 50 0.16 11.84 -3.32
C LYS A 50 0.19 10.32 -3.56
N VAL A 51 0.27 9.55 -2.50
CA VAL A 51 0.50 8.09 -2.55
C VAL A 51 -0.62 7.34 -1.85
N ALA A 52 -1.09 6.28 -2.50
CA ALA A 52 -1.96 5.28 -1.89
C ALA A 52 -1.18 3.96 -1.79
N LEU A 53 -0.92 3.50 -0.57
CA LEU A 53 -0.36 2.18 -0.30
C LEU A 53 -1.51 1.21 -0.02
N VAL A 54 -1.59 0.17 -0.84
CA VAL A 54 -2.70 -0.78 -0.81
C VAL A 54 -2.15 -2.19 -0.70
N SER A 55 -2.67 -2.97 0.24
CA SER A 55 -2.45 -4.41 0.33
C SER A 55 -3.75 -5.15 0.11
N THR A 56 -3.69 -6.25 -0.64
CA THR A 56 -4.78 -7.22 -0.79
C THR A 56 -4.49 -8.55 -0.09
N ASP A 57 -3.38 -8.61 0.65
CA ASP A 57 -2.96 -9.80 1.39
C ASP A 57 -3.57 -9.75 2.80
N PRO A 58 -4.46 -10.69 3.17
CA PRO A 58 -5.05 -10.73 4.50
C PRO A 58 -4.01 -10.90 5.61
N ALA A 59 -2.86 -11.52 5.30
CA ALA A 59 -1.75 -11.73 6.22
C ALA A 59 -0.74 -10.58 6.21
N SER A 60 -1.08 -9.44 5.60
CA SER A 60 -0.19 -8.30 5.52
C SER A 60 -0.04 -7.60 6.87
N ASN A 61 1.20 -7.45 7.33
CA ASN A 61 1.54 -6.76 8.57
C ASN A 61 1.55 -5.23 8.42
N LEU A 62 0.80 -4.65 7.47
CA LEU A 62 0.78 -3.18 7.28
C LEU A 62 0.30 -2.44 8.54
N GLN A 63 -0.66 -3.02 9.25
CA GLN A 63 -1.17 -2.45 10.50
C GLN A 63 -0.07 -2.35 11.54
N ASP A 64 0.77 -3.39 11.67
CA ASP A 64 1.92 -3.39 12.58
C ASP A 64 3.01 -2.41 12.14
N VAL A 65 3.29 -2.35 10.84
CA VAL A 65 4.33 -1.47 10.27
C VAL A 65 3.99 0.01 10.48
N PHE A 66 2.72 0.38 10.30
CA PHE A 66 2.26 1.77 10.43
C PHE A 66 1.60 2.08 11.78
N GLN A 67 1.52 1.08 12.67
CA GLN A 67 0.88 1.17 14.00
C GLN A 67 -0.51 1.83 13.94
N MET A 68 -1.31 1.42 12.96
CA MET A 68 -2.64 1.96 12.72
C MET A 68 -3.63 0.85 12.34
N GLU A 69 -4.88 1.01 12.80
CA GLU A 69 -5.99 0.18 12.38
C GLU A 69 -6.29 0.45 10.90
N LEU A 70 -6.26 -0.60 10.07
CA LEU A 70 -6.57 -0.51 8.65
C LEU A 70 -7.86 -1.25 8.34
N SER A 71 -8.61 -0.70 7.40
CA SER A 71 -9.85 -1.29 6.87
C SER A 71 -9.84 -1.28 5.35
N ASN A 72 -10.95 -1.73 4.75
CA ASN A 72 -11.23 -1.61 3.30
C ASN A 72 -11.44 -0.16 2.83
N LYS A 73 -10.93 0.83 3.54
CA LYS A 73 -11.01 2.26 3.18
C LYS A 73 -9.63 2.87 3.30
N LEU A 74 -9.33 3.78 2.37
CA LEU A 74 -8.11 4.57 2.43
C LEU A 74 -8.15 5.51 3.62
N THR A 75 -7.24 5.29 4.56
CA THR A 75 -7.06 6.11 5.75
C THR A 75 -5.76 6.89 5.62
N LYS A 76 -5.81 8.20 5.89
CA LYS A 76 -4.60 9.03 5.87
C LYS A 76 -3.66 8.64 6.99
N TYR A 77 -2.38 8.50 6.68
CA TYR A 77 -1.34 8.32 7.68
C TYR A 77 -0.97 9.69 8.27
N GLN A 78 -1.37 9.95 9.52
CA GLN A 78 -1.27 11.28 10.15
C GLN A 78 0.14 11.91 10.07
N PRO A 79 1.24 11.17 10.30
CA PRO A 79 2.58 11.75 10.21
C PRO A 79 2.95 12.28 8.82
N ILE A 80 2.36 11.72 7.74
CA ILE A 80 2.63 12.13 6.36
C ILE A 80 1.29 12.28 5.63
N PRO A 81 0.70 13.49 5.57
CA PRO A 81 -0.64 13.73 5.04
C PRO A 81 -0.84 13.33 3.55
N ASN A 82 0.26 13.20 2.81
CA ASN A 82 0.27 12.78 1.41
C ASN A 82 0.21 11.25 1.23
N LEU A 83 0.31 10.48 2.32
CA LEU A 83 0.23 9.03 2.33
C LEU A 83 -1.14 8.57 2.86
N SER A 84 -1.83 7.76 2.07
CA SER A 84 -3.03 7.04 2.49
C SER A 84 -2.79 5.55 2.38
N ILE A 85 -3.34 4.78 3.33
CA ILE A 85 -3.08 3.35 3.46
C ILE A 85 -4.43 2.62 3.57
N ALA A 86 -4.56 1.50 2.86
CA ALA A 86 -5.71 0.61 2.96
C ALA A 86 -5.26 -0.86 2.93
N ASN A 87 -6.00 -1.71 3.63
CA ASN A 87 -5.92 -3.15 3.46
C ASN A 87 -7.25 -3.63 2.92
N PHE A 88 -7.30 -4.01 1.65
CA PHE A 88 -8.51 -4.51 1.01
C PHE A 88 -8.61 -6.03 1.19
N ASP A 89 -9.67 -6.45 1.85
CA ASP A 89 -10.15 -7.82 1.82
C ASP A 89 -11.00 -8.01 0.55
N PRO A 90 -10.56 -8.83 -0.43
CA PRO A 90 -11.30 -9.06 -1.66
C PRO A 90 -12.65 -9.74 -1.43
N ILE A 91 -12.82 -10.51 -0.34
CA ILE A 91 -14.08 -11.18 -0.02
C ILE A 91 -15.10 -10.14 0.44
N ALA A 92 -14.72 -9.34 1.43
CA ALA A 92 -15.57 -8.25 1.91
C ALA A 92 -15.90 -7.23 0.81
N ALA A 93 -14.92 -6.89 -0.05
CA ALA A 93 -15.16 -6.00 -1.19
C ALA A 93 -16.16 -6.58 -2.20
N ALA A 94 -16.14 -7.90 -2.42
CA ALA A 94 -17.10 -8.56 -3.30
C ALA A 94 -18.51 -8.60 -2.70
N ASP A 95 -18.63 -8.78 -1.39
CA ASP A 95 -19.92 -8.78 -0.71
C ASP A 95 -20.54 -7.38 -0.63
N ASP A 96 -19.75 -6.34 -0.36
CA ASP A 96 -20.19 -4.94 -0.44
C ASP A 96 -20.72 -4.59 -1.85
N TYR A 97 -20.02 -5.04 -2.89
CA TYR A 97 -20.44 -4.84 -4.28
C TYR A 97 -21.76 -5.55 -4.61
N LYS A 98 -21.94 -6.78 -4.13
CA LYS A 98 -23.21 -7.52 -4.28
C LYS A 98 -24.34 -6.78 -3.59
N ALA A 99 -24.17 -6.38 -2.33
CA ALA A 99 -25.21 -5.67 -1.58
C ALA A 99 -25.69 -4.42 -2.33
N GLN A 100 -24.77 -3.60 -2.83
CA GLN A 100 -25.11 -2.39 -3.62
C GLN A 100 -25.79 -2.68 -4.97
N SER A 101 -25.51 -3.83 -5.58
CA SER A 101 -26.03 -4.18 -6.91
C SER A 101 -27.37 -4.90 -6.89
N ILE A 102 -27.72 -5.55 -5.77
CA ILE A 102 -28.97 -6.31 -5.61
C ILE A 102 -30.08 -5.44 -4.94
N GLU A 103 -29.71 -4.38 -4.23
CA GLU A 103 -30.67 -3.40 -3.65
C GLU A 103 -31.75 -2.86 -4.62
N PRO A 104 -31.53 -2.68 -5.94
CA PRO A 104 -32.59 -2.22 -6.85
C PRO A 104 -33.67 -3.27 -7.20
N TYR A 105 -33.51 -4.54 -6.79
CA TYR A 105 -34.37 -5.66 -7.23
C TYR A 105 -35.19 -6.30 -6.10
N GLU A 106 -35.01 -5.87 -4.86
CA GLU A 106 -35.83 -6.27 -3.69
C GLU A 106 -37.01 -5.28 -3.51
N GLY A 107 -37.79 -5.09 -4.57
CA GLY A 107 -39.03 -4.30 -4.58
C GLY A 107 -40.21 -5.12 -5.11
#